data_AF-A0A8T1I1M1-F1
#
_entry.id   AF-A0A8T1I1M1-F1
#
_cell.length_a   1.000
_cell.length_b   1.000
_cell.length_c   1.000
_cell.angle_alpha   90.00
_cell.angle_beta   90.00
_cell.angle_gamma   90.00
#
_symmetry.space_group_name_H-M   'P 1'
#
loop_
_entity.id
_entity.type
_entity.pdbx_description
1 polymer ?
#
loop_
_entity_poly.entity_id
_entity_poly.type
_entity_poly.pdbx_seq_one_letter_code
_entity_poly.pdbx_strand_id
1 'polypeptide(L)'
;MAKILAFSTVALLAIIGVAKASTAGKNVNESCSSVDFTTQDTQFLLLNNAVDVATQSTLLSTLAKEYDPLVLQNINLGAFSYSILGQDLTFTPMLDHLNVTGLANIVPEHVNASSSNSVGLGAYCTGQVSIDATVSLTLEEIDTSITVDVSLTLEKLTLSANVQADMYGCAPGASDCQDFTVTTIEVAGVDGKYSTIMDSLLLRFKSAAVQTIALDFDSIVGSDFSFHSSGSIISAITDAVSAEEINKKGDIYDTFTSNINDQLLSVANDYIDSKPKPSFGATCVEA
;
A
#
# COMPACT_ATOMS: atom_id res chain seq x y z
N MET A 1 5.07 8.33 3.57
CA MET A 1 4.43 7.05 3.18
C MET A 1 5.35 6.14 2.35
N ALA A 2 6.31 6.73 1.64
CA ALA A 2 7.38 6.11 0.84
C ALA A 2 8.33 5.09 1.50
N LYS A 3 8.11 4.68 2.75
CA LYS A 3 8.93 3.65 3.42
C LYS A 3 8.10 2.43 3.82
N ILE A 4 6.84 2.56 4.23
CA ILE A 4 6.03 1.36 4.60
C ILE A 4 5.17 0.87 3.44
N LEU A 5 4.55 1.78 2.65
CA LEU A 5 4.01 1.36 1.36
C LEU A 5 5.15 0.91 0.43
N ALA A 6 6.34 1.48 0.55
CA ALA A 6 7.52 0.97 -0.17
C ALA A 6 7.98 -0.41 0.32
N PHE A 7 7.93 -0.70 1.62
CA PHE A 7 8.27 -2.03 2.12
C PHE A 7 7.14 -3.05 1.91
N SER A 8 5.87 -2.65 1.75
CA SER A 8 4.78 -3.59 1.43
C SER A 8 4.55 -3.73 -0.08
N THR A 9 4.44 -2.65 -0.86
CA THR A 9 4.29 -2.77 -2.30
C THR A 9 5.61 -3.04 -2.98
N VAL A 10 6.74 -2.37 -2.72
CA VAL A 10 7.99 -2.71 -3.42
C VAL A 10 8.63 -3.98 -2.88
N ALA A 11 8.50 -4.33 -1.59
CA ALA A 11 9.00 -5.63 -1.10
C ALA A 11 8.04 -6.80 -1.34
N LEU A 12 6.70 -6.65 -1.43
CA LEU A 12 5.87 -7.73 -1.98
C LEU A 12 5.91 -7.77 -3.52
N LEU A 13 5.99 -6.64 -4.22
CA LEU A 13 6.24 -6.61 -5.67
C LEU A 13 7.62 -7.14 -6.01
N ALA A 14 8.59 -7.03 -5.08
CA ALA A 14 9.87 -7.75 -5.17
C ALA A 14 9.64 -9.25 -5.29
N ILE A 15 8.68 -9.76 -4.52
CA ILE A 15 8.34 -11.18 -4.49
C ILE A 15 7.34 -11.55 -5.60
N ILE A 16 6.94 -10.62 -6.46
CA ILE A 16 6.05 -10.87 -7.62
C ILE A 16 6.86 -10.96 -8.92
N GLY A 17 8.20 -10.87 -8.86
CA GLY A 17 9.11 -11.25 -9.95
C GLY A 17 8.98 -12.69 -10.43
N VAL A 18 8.21 -13.50 -9.73
CA VAL A 18 7.97 -14.88 -10.04
C VAL A 18 6.90 -15.06 -11.09
N ALA A 19 7.33 -15.11 -12.33
CA ALA A 19 6.49 -15.71 -13.32
C ALA A 19 7.22 -16.26 -14.53
N LYS A 20 6.81 -17.47 -14.91
CA LYS A 20 6.94 -17.96 -16.28
C LYS A 20 5.92 -17.25 -17.16
N ALA A 21 6.34 -16.70 -18.29
CA ALA A 21 5.42 -16.02 -19.18
C ALA A 21 4.41 -16.98 -19.85
N SER A 22 3.23 -16.46 -20.18
CA SER A 22 2.17 -17.22 -20.86
C SER A 22 2.31 -17.16 -22.39
N THR A 23 1.76 -18.17 -23.07
CA THR A 23 1.75 -18.25 -24.53
C THR A 23 0.61 -17.40 -25.12
N ALA A 24 0.72 -16.08 -25.12
CA ALA A 24 -0.19 -15.24 -25.92
C ALA A 24 0.41 -13.88 -26.31
N GLY A 25 0.65 -13.70 -27.62
CA GLY A 25 0.86 -12.38 -28.25
C GLY A 25 2.29 -12.10 -28.70
N LYS A 26 2.56 -12.20 -30.02
CA LYS A 26 3.84 -11.80 -30.62
C LYS A 26 4.02 -10.27 -30.63
N ASN A 27 5.20 -9.85 -30.14
CA ASN A 27 5.95 -8.58 -30.25
C ASN A 27 5.91 -7.73 -28.96
N VAL A 28 7.04 -7.44 -28.27
CA VAL A 28 8.29 -6.81 -28.71
C VAL A 28 9.52 -7.53 -28.10
N ASN A 29 10.52 -7.82 -28.96
CA ASN A 29 11.63 -8.77 -28.76
C ASN A 29 11.14 -10.22 -28.62
N GLU A 30 11.56 -11.14 -29.49
CA GLU A 30 11.09 -12.54 -29.51
C GLU A 30 11.34 -13.28 -28.17
N SER A 31 12.19 -12.71 -27.32
CA SER A 31 12.63 -13.23 -26.03
C SER A 31 11.67 -12.96 -24.87
N CYS A 32 10.71 -12.03 -24.98
CA CYS A 32 9.84 -11.62 -23.87
C CYS A 32 8.36 -11.88 -24.12
N SER A 33 7.64 -12.29 -23.07
CA SER A 33 6.17 -12.41 -23.09
C SER A 33 5.55 -12.03 -21.76
N SER A 34 4.26 -11.67 -21.80
CA SER A 34 3.53 -11.27 -20.60
C SER A 34 3.46 -12.41 -19.58
N VAL A 35 3.66 -12.03 -18.33
CA VAL A 35 3.44 -12.89 -17.18
C VAL A 35 1.95 -13.14 -16.99
N ASP A 36 1.60 -14.38 -16.64
CA ASP A 36 0.26 -14.73 -16.13
C ASP A 36 0.37 -15.31 -14.72
N PHE A 37 0.01 -14.51 -13.71
CA PHE A 37 0.04 -14.90 -12.30
C PHE A 37 -0.86 -16.10 -11.98
N THR A 38 -1.94 -16.32 -12.72
CA THR A 38 -2.84 -17.47 -12.48
C THR A 38 -2.23 -18.81 -12.86
N THR A 39 -1.05 -18.79 -13.49
CA THR A 39 -0.31 -20.00 -13.87
C THR A 39 0.91 -20.26 -12.97
N GLN A 40 1.11 -19.45 -11.92
CA GLN A 40 2.30 -19.47 -11.06
C GLN A 40 2.07 -20.14 -9.70
N ASP A 41 1.19 -21.14 -9.61
CA ASP A 41 0.81 -21.79 -8.34
C ASP A 41 2.00 -22.19 -7.46
N THR A 42 3.05 -22.76 -8.06
CA THR A 42 4.26 -23.17 -7.33
C THR A 42 4.99 -21.97 -6.72
N GLN A 43 5.01 -20.83 -7.39
CA GLN A 43 5.69 -19.65 -6.89
C GLN A 43 4.89 -18.97 -5.78
N PHE A 44 3.57 -18.86 -5.91
CA PHE A 44 2.71 -18.39 -4.83
C PHE A 44 2.78 -19.32 -3.61
N LEU A 45 2.86 -20.64 -3.81
CA LEU A 45 3.08 -21.59 -2.72
C LEU A 45 4.41 -21.35 -2.00
N LEU A 46 5.51 -21.17 -2.75
CA LEU A 46 6.83 -20.88 -2.15
C LEU A 46 6.83 -19.55 -1.40
N LEU A 47 6.24 -18.51 -1.98
CA LEU A 47 6.08 -17.20 -1.35
C LEU A 47 5.26 -17.31 -0.05
N ASN A 48 4.12 -18.01 -0.07
CA ASN A 48 3.28 -18.16 1.11
C ASN A 48 3.95 -19.02 2.19
N ASN A 49 4.75 -20.02 1.81
CA ASN A 49 5.60 -20.73 2.77
C ASN A 49 6.64 -19.79 3.42
N ALA A 50 7.23 -18.87 2.66
CA ALA A 50 8.15 -17.88 3.22
C ALA A 50 7.42 -16.89 4.15
N VAL A 51 6.19 -16.48 3.81
CA VAL A 51 5.31 -15.68 4.69
C VAL A 51 5.01 -16.45 5.98
N ASP A 52 4.67 -17.72 5.91
CA ASP A 52 4.41 -18.56 7.10
C ASP A 52 5.64 -18.67 8.00
N VAL A 53 6.82 -18.89 7.44
CA VAL A 53 8.08 -18.90 8.21
C VAL A 53 8.33 -17.54 8.85
N ALA A 54 8.15 -16.45 8.10
CA ALA A 54 8.40 -15.10 8.59
C ALA A 54 7.45 -14.73 9.74
N THR A 55 6.17 -15.12 9.65
CA THR A 55 5.12 -14.88 10.66
C THR A 55 5.25 -15.76 11.90
N GLN A 56 5.65 -17.02 11.76
CA GLN A 56 5.91 -17.91 12.90
C GLN A 56 7.22 -17.61 13.62
N SER A 57 8.14 -16.91 12.95
CA SER A 57 9.42 -16.48 13.51
C SER A 57 9.33 -15.09 14.15
N THR A 58 10.39 -14.67 14.83
CA THR A 58 10.53 -13.29 15.31
C THR A 58 11.03 -12.33 14.21
N LEU A 59 11.27 -12.80 12.98
CA LEU A 59 11.88 -11.99 11.91
C LEU A 59 11.04 -10.77 11.56
N LEU A 60 9.74 -10.95 11.30
CA LEU A 60 8.86 -9.82 10.94
C LEU A 60 8.79 -8.80 12.07
N SER A 61 8.59 -9.24 13.31
CA SER A 61 8.57 -8.33 14.47
C SER A 61 9.90 -7.59 14.66
N THR A 62 11.03 -8.22 14.30
CA THR A 62 12.37 -7.62 14.41
C THR A 62 12.58 -6.58 13.32
N LEU A 63 12.20 -6.88 12.08
CA LEU A 63 12.26 -5.95 10.95
C LEU A 63 11.31 -4.77 11.16
N ALA A 64 10.09 -5.03 11.63
CA ALA A 64 9.07 -4.01 11.85
C ALA A 64 9.43 -3.02 12.97
N LYS A 65 10.23 -3.42 13.97
CA LYS A 65 10.69 -2.52 15.05
C LYS A 65 11.48 -1.32 14.56
N GLU A 66 12.20 -1.44 13.43
CA GLU A 66 12.93 -0.30 12.86
C GLU A 66 11.99 0.76 12.26
N TYR A 67 10.74 0.38 12.03
CA TYR A 67 9.70 1.21 11.43
C TYR A 67 8.55 1.52 12.39
N ASP A 68 8.69 1.21 13.68
CA ASP A 68 7.70 1.43 14.74
C ASP A 68 8.34 2.25 15.88
N PRO A 69 8.06 3.57 16.00
CA PRO A 69 7.05 4.32 15.25
C PRO A 69 7.41 4.60 13.79
N LEU A 70 6.39 4.57 12.93
CA LEU A 70 6.45 5.17 11.60
C LEU A 70 6.17 6.66 11.72
N VAL A 71 7.20 7.48 11.49
CA VAL A 71 7.05 8.93 11.46
C VAL A 71 7.15 9.44 10.02
N LEU A 72 6.14 10.21 9.59
CA LEU A 72 6.02 10.82 8.27
C LEU A 72 5.64 12.30 8.42
N GLN A 73 6.06 13.12 7.46
CA GLN A 73 5.84 14.55 7.49
C GLN A 73 5.64 15.10 6.07
N ASN A 74 4.91 16.21 5.97
CA ASN A 74 4.70 16.98 4.75
C ASN A 74 4.23 16.14 3.56
N ILE A 75 3.17 15.35 3.74
CA ILE A 75 2.58 14.55 2.67
C ILE A 75 1.34 15.26 2.13
N ASN A 76 1.36 15.59 0.84
CA ASN A 76 0.16 16.07 0.16
C ASN A 76 -0.82 14.90 0.00
N LEU A 77 -2.08 15.17 0.30
CA LEU A 77 -3.18 14.23 0.15
C LEU A 77 -4.08 14.71 -1.00
N GLY A 78 -4.89 13.82 -1.55
CA GLY A 78 -5.80 14.15 -2.65
C GLY A 78 -6.91 15.09 -2.20
N ALA A 79 -7.24 16.08 -3.02
CA ALA A 79 -8.35 16.99 -2.76
C ALA A 79 -9.68 16.22 -2.69
N PHE A 80 -10.57 16.64 -1.80
CA PHE A 80 -11.92 16.07 -1.67
C PHE A 80 -12.95 17.17 -1.52
N SER A 81 -14.16 16.92 -2.00
CA SER A 81 -15.27 17.87 -1.90
C SER A 81 -16.34 17.35 -0.94
N TYR A 82 -16.87 18.22 -0.09
CA TYR A 82 -17.93 17.89 0.85
C TYR A 82 -19.01 18.97 0.84
N SER A 83 -20.27 18.55 0.74
CA SER A 83 -21.42 19.46 0.69
C SER A 83 -21.94 19.75 2.09
N ILE A 84 -21.81 21.00 2.54
CA ILE A 84 -22.28 21.45 3.85
C ILE A 84 -23.24 22.63 3.63
N LEU A 85 -24.45 22.54 4.18
CA LEU A 85 -25.44 23.62 4.13
C LEU A 85 -25.77 24.09 2.70
N GLY A 86 -25.72 23.18 1.73
CA GLY A 86 -26.02 23.47 0.31
C GLY A 86 -24.89 24.18 -0.44
N GLN A 87 -23.69 24.24 0.13
CA GLN A 87 -22.47 24.67 -0.55
C GLN A 87 -21.51 23.48 -0.67
N ASP A 88 -20.98 23.28 -1.86
CA ASP A 88 -19.91 22.32 -2.11
C ASP A 88 -18.59 23.00 -1.78
N LEU A 89 -17.86 22.45 -0.81
CA LEU A 89 -16.57 22.95 -0.36
C LEU A 89 -15.48 21.97 -0.77
N THR A 90 -14.39 22.47 -1.33
CA THR A 90 -13.24 21.67 -1.75
C THR A 90 -12.11 21.85 -0.75
N PHE A 91 -11.66 20.75 -0.18
CA PHE A 91 -10.58 20.70 0.79
C PHE A 91 -9.37 20.06 0.12
N THR A 92 -8.23 20.73 0.20
CA THR A 92 -6.92 20.17 -0.13
C THR A 92 -6.19 19.84 1.17
N PRO A 93 -6.18 18.56 1.59
CA PRO A 93 -5.49 18.11 2.78
C PRO A 93 -3.97 18.03 2.60
N MET A 94 -3.24 18.42 3.64
CA MET A 94 -1.81 18.19 3.82
C MET A 94 -1.59 17.53 5.17
N LEU A 95 -0.97 16.35 5.16
CA LEU A 95 -0.54 15.65 6.36
C LEU A 95 0.81 16.22 6.79
N ASP A 96 0.77 17.18 7.71
CA ASP A 96 1.94 17.88 8.24
C ASP A 96 2.83 16.91 9.02
N HIS A 97 2.18 16.08 9.84
CA HIS A 97 2.83 15.07 10.68
C HIS A 97 1.95 13.83 10.79
N LEU A 98 2.57 12.66 10.83
CA LEU A 98 1.95 11.39 11.11
C LEU A 98 2.94 10.52 11.89
N ASN A 99 2.49 9.97 12.99
CA ASN A 99 3.19 9.01 13.81
C ASN A 99 2.28 7.80 14.00
N VAL A 100 2.70 6.63 13.51
CA VAL A 100 1.95 5.38 13.67
C VAL A 100 2.77 4.41 14.50
N THR A 101 2.15 3.87 15.55
CA THR A 101 2.76 2.85 16.42
C THR A 101 1.96 1.57 16.44
N GLY A 102 2.60 0.47 16.87
CA GLY A 102 1.97 -0.86 16.93
C GLY A 102 2.06 -1.64 15.62
N LEU A 103 2.86 -1.13 14.66
CA LEU A 103 3.13 -1.77 13.37
C LEU A 103 3.89 -3.09 13.53
N ALA A 104 4.64 -3.26 14.62
CA ALA A 104 5.30 -4.53 14.95
C ALA A 104 4.33 -5.70 15.18
N ASN A 105 3.03 -5.42 15.38
CA ASN A 105 1.97 -6.42 15.56
C ASN A 105 1.23 -6.77 14.27
N ILE A 106 1.61 -6.17 13.14
CA ILE A 106 1.05 -6.47 11.82
C ILE A 106 1.60 -7.80 11.32
N VAL A 107 0.68 -8.66 10.90
CA VAL A 107 0.92 -9.99 10.34
C VAL A 107 0.43 -9.98 8.90
N PRO A 108 1.31 -10.16 7.90
CA PRO A 108 0.88 -10.32 6.52
C PRO A 108 0.09 -11.61 6.33
N GLU A 109 -0.90 -11.56 5.43
CA GLU A 109 -1.65 -12.71 4.96
C GLU A 109 -1.01 -13.33 3.73
N HIS A 110 -1.52 -14.50 3.33
CA HIS A 110 -1.11 -15.15 2.09
C HIS A 110 -1.39 -14.27 0.87
N VAL A 111 -0.42 -14.24 -0.03
CA VAL A 111 -0.50 -13.54 -1.31
C VAL A 111 -1.10 -14.47 -2.33
N ASN A 112 -2.04 -13.97 -3.13
CA ASN A 112 -2.74 -14.76 -4.14
C ASN A 112 -2.88 -13.98 -5.44
N ALA A 113 -2.84 -14.68 -6.58
CA ALA A 113 -3.25 -14.09 -7.85
C ALA A 113 -4.76 -13.81 -7.82
N SER A 114 -5.16 -12.56 -8.11
CA SER A 114 -6.56 -12.18 -8.29
C SER A 114 -6.98 -12.18 -9.76
N SER A 115 -6.01 -12.01 -10.67
CA SER A 115 -6.17 -12.11 -12.12
C SER A 115 -4.82 -12.46 -12.76
N SER A 116 -4.76 -12.50 -14.09
CA SER A 116 -3.51 -12.80 -14.81
C SER A 116 -2.39 -11.79 -14.56
N ASN A 117 -2.71 -10.55 -14.19
CA ASN A 117 -1.73 -9.48 -13.96
C ASN A 117 -1.97 -8.75 -12.64
N SER A 118 -2.74 -9.32 -11.72
CA SER A 118 -3.02 -8.69 -10.43
C SER A 118 -2.91 -9.68 -9.28
N VAL A 119 -2.48 -9.16 -8.14
CA VAL A 119 -2.33 -9.90 -6.88
C VAL A 119 -3.18 -9.26 -5.78
N GLY A 120 -3.71 -10.10 -4.89
CA GLY A 120 -4.27 -9.70 -3.62
C GLY A 120 -3.20 -9.73 -2.54
N LEU A 121 -3.09 -8.64 -1.79
CA LEU A 121 -2.28 -8.49 -0.60
C LEU A 121 -3.20 -8.28 0.60
N GLY A 122 -2.87 -8.90 1.73
CA GLY A 122 -3.62 -8.76 2.96
C GLY A 122 -2.67 -8.68 4.16
N ALA A 123 -3.11 -8.01 5.21
CA ALA A 123 -2.44 -8.00 6.50
C ALA A 123 -3.44 -7.70 7.61
N TYR A 124 -3.22 -8.25 8.80
CA TYR A 124 -4.01 -7.95 9.98
C TYR A 124 -3.12 -7.65 11.18
N CYS A 125 -3.61 -6.86 12.13
CA CYS A 125 -2.93 -6.55 13.37
C CYS A 125 -3.45 -7.44 14.50
N THR A 126 -2.53 -8.09 15.21
CA THR A 126 -2.86 -8.88 16.41
C THR A 126 -3.03 -8.03 17.67
N GLY A 127 -2.72 -6.73 17.58
CA GLY A 127 -2.83 -5.76 18.66
C GLY A 127 -3.54 -4.49 18.24
N GLN A 128 -3.21 -3.39 18.91
CA GLN A 128 -3.70 -2.07 18.58
C GLN A 128 -2.71 -1.33 17.68
N VAL A 129 -3.23 -0.47 16.82
CA VAL A 129 -2.46 0.50 16.03
C VAL A 129 -2.87 1.89 16.48
N SER A 130 -1.91 2.66 16.97
CA SER A 130 -2.16 4.05 17.37
C SER A 130 -1.60 5.00 16.31
N ILE A 131 -2.38 6.02 15.98
CA ILE A 131 -2.16 6.99 14.91
C ILE A 131 -2.26 8.36 15.55
N ASP A 132 -1.17 9.12 15.52
CA ASP A 132 -1.14 10.54 15.90
C ASP A 132 -0.76 11.36 14.67
N ALA A 133 -1.68 12.20 14.20
CA ALA A 133 -1.52 12.97 12.98
C ALA A 133 -1.85 14.44 13.19
N THR A 134 -1.14 15.31 12.47
CA THR A 134 -1.50 16.72 12.29
C THR A 134 -1.82 16.91 10.82
N VAL A 135 -3.02 17.37 10.53
CA VAL A 135 -3.55 17.58 9.18
C VAL A 135 -3.97 19.02 9.01
N SER A 136 -3.42 19.69 8.00
CA SER A 136 -3.90 20.99 7.54
C SER A 136 -4.84 20.81 6.35
N LEU A 137 -6.03 21.38 6.44
CA LEU A 137 -7.06 21.34 5.40
C LEU A 137 -7.21 22.75 4.82
N THR A 138 -6.78 22.96 3.58
CA THR A 138 -6.98 24.24 2.90
C THR A 138 -8.30 24.22 2.15
N LEU A 139 -9.19 25.16 2.46
CA LEU A 139 -10.43 25.39 1.72
C LEU A 139 -10.12 26.23 0.50
N GLU A 140 -10.36 25.69 -0.68
CA GLU A 140 -9.98 26.35 -1.94
C GLU A 140 -10.80 27.61 -2.21
N GLU A 141 -12.07 27.66 -1.79
CA GLU A 141 -12.98 28.74 -2.12
C GLU A 141 -12.65 30.06 -1.40
N ILE A 142 -11.98 29.98 -0.24
CA ILE A 142 -11.69 31.14 0.62
C ILE A 142 -10.22 31.21 1.08
N ASP A 143 -9.35 30.38 0.49
CA ASP A 143 -7.89 30.31 0.77
C ASP A 143 -7.57 30.33 2.28
N THR A 144 -8.32 29.55 3.04
CA THR A 144 -8.20 29.48 4.50
C THR A 144 -7.86 28.05 4.91
N SER A 145 -6.87 27.88 5.77
CA SER A 145 -6.46 26.56 6.28
C SER A 145 -6.97 26.30 7.69
N ILE A 146 -7.40 25.07 7.93
CA ILE A 146 -7.78 24.55 9.25
C ILE A 146 -6.79 23.46 9.61
N THR A 147 -6.12 23.59 10.76
CA THR A 147 -5.26 22.52 11.27
C THR A 147 -6.00 21.69 12.31
N VAL A 148 -5.87 20.37 12.20
CA VAL A 148 -6.50 19.38 13.07
C VAL A 148 -5.43 18.42 13.55
N ASP A 149 -5.32 18.27 14.86
CA ASP A 149 -4.60 17.16 15.46
C ASP A 149 -5.59 16.01 15.69
N VAL A 150 -5.19 14.82 15.25
CA VAL A 150 -5.98 13.59 15.30
C VAL A 150 -5.17 12.55 16.04
N SER A 151 -5.69 12.02 17.14
CA SER A 151 -5.18 10.83 17.79
C SER A 151 -6.24 9.73 17.68
N LEU A 152 -5.86 8.56 17.17
CA LEU A 152 -6.74 7.42 17.00
C LEU A 152 -6.03 6.15 17.44
N THR A 153 -6.74 5.24 18.11
CA THR A 153 -6.25 3.90 18.41
C THR A 153 -7.25 2.87 17.90
N LEU A 154 -6.82 2.10 16.92
CA LEU A 154 -7.61 1.09 16.22
C LEU A 154 -7.30 -0.30 16.79
N GLU A 155 -8.35 -1.06 17.08
CA GLU A 155 -8.25 -2.45 17.51
C GLU A 155 -8.48 -3.40 16.33
N LYS A 156 -7.64 -4.44 16.20
CA LYS A 156 -7.69 -5.44 15.12
C LYS A 156 -7.81 -4.83 13.71
N LEU A 157 -6.91 -3.90 13.41
CA LEU A 157 -6.78 -3.34 12.07
C LEU A 157 -6.54 -4.46 11.04
N THR A 158 -7.27 -4.42 9.94
CA THR A 158 -7.02 -5.22 8.73
C THR A 158 -6.83 -4.30 7.54
N LEU A 159 -5.89 -4.67 6.67
CA LEU A 159 -5.60 -3.97 5.43
C LEU A 159 -5.60 -4.99 4.31
N SER A 160 -6.36 -4.73 3.25
CA SER A 160 -6.27 -5.47 2.00
C SER A 160 -5.99 -4.52 0.85
N ALA A 161 -5.26 -5.01 -0.14
CA ALA A 161 -4.97 -4.26 -1.35
C ALA A 161 -5.00 -5.19 -2.57
N ASN A 162 -5.47 -4.66 -3.69
CA ASN A 162 -5.30 -5.31 -4.99
C ASN A 162 -4.28 -4.52 -5.80
N VAL A 163 -3.24 -5.19 -6.29
CA VAL A 163 -2.18 -4.54 -7.05
C VAL A 163 -2.11 -5.16 -8.42
N GLN A 164 -2.29 -4.33 -9.45
CA GLN A 164 -2.00 -4.67 -10.83
C GLN A 164 -0.51 -4.49 -11.08
N ALA A 165 0.11 -5.50 -11.69
CA ALA A 165 1.49 -5.51 -12.10
C ALA A 165 1.58 -6.17 -13.49
N ASP A 166 1.75 -5.35 -14.52
CA ASP A 166 2.03 -5.83 -15.87
C ASP A 166 3.52 -6.07 -16.00
N MET A 167 3.90 -7.34 -16.15
CA MET A 167 5.29 -7.76 -16.13
C MET A 167 5.63 -8.63 -17.34
N TYR A 168 6.91 -8.58 -17.73
CA TYR A 168 7.48 -9.44 -18.76
C TYR A 168 8.35 -10.54 -18.14
N GLY A 169 8.06 -11.78 -18.54
CA GLY A 169 8.91 -12.94 -18.32
C GLY A 169 9.53 -13.40 -19.64
N CYS A 170 10.32 -14.46 -19.57
CA CYS A 170 10.97 -15.06 -20.73
C CYS A 170 9.96 -15.80 -21.61
N ALA A 171 10.02 -15.53 -22.91
CA ALA A 171 9.29 -16.31 -23.89
C ALA A 171 9.77 -17.77 -23.89
N PRO A 172 8.87 -18.75 -24.11
CA PRO A 172 9.26 -20.15 -24.20
C PRO A 172 10.35 -20.37 -25.27
N GLY A 173 11.49 -20.90 -24.85
CA GLY A 173 12.63 -21.17 -25.74
C GLY A 173 13.60 -20.00 -25.95
N ALA A 174 13.38 -18.86 -25.28
CA ALA A 174 14.35 -17.76 -25.25
C ALA A 174 15.64 -18.21 -24.53
N SER A 175 16.79 -18.04 -25.17
CA SER A 175 18.10 -18.44 -24.63
C SER A 175 18.86 -17.29 -23.94
N ASP A 176 18.42 -16.06 -24.19
CA ASP A 176 18.96 -14.78 -23.73
C ASP A 176 18.18 -14.20 -22.55
N CYS A 177 17.26 -14.98 -21.97
CA CYS A 177 16.40 -14.57 -20.87
C CYS A 177 16.37 -15.64 -19.78
N GLN A 178 16.40 -15.21 -18.51
CA GLN A 178 16.20 -16.06 -17.35
C GLN A 178 15.03 -15.53 -16.51
N ASP A 179 14.05 -16.36 -16.18
CA ASP A 179 12.95 -15.97 -15.30
C ASP A 179 13.41 -15.84 -13.85
N PHE A 180 12.78 -14.93 -13.10
CA PHE A 180 12.96 -14.85 -11.65
C PHE A 180 12.11 -15.92 -10.95
N THR A 181 12.67 -16.51 -9.89
CA THR A 181 11.98 -17.44 -9.00
C THR A 181 12.00 -16.93 -7.56
N VAL A 182 11.11 -17.41 -6.68
CA VAL A 182 11.15 -17.04 -5.26
C VAL A 182 12.54 -17.38 -4.70
N THR A 183 13.07 -18.53 -5.10
CA THR A 183 14.43 -18.98 -4.74
C THR A 183 15.52 -18.00 -5.20
N THR A 184 15.38 -17.38 -6.36
CA THR A 184 16.34 -16.35 -6.84
C THR A 184 16.41 -15.18 -5.85
N ILE A 185 15.25 -14.75 -5.33
CA ILE A 185 15.14 -13.65 -4.37
C ILE A 185 15.67 -14.06 -3.01
N GLU A 186 15.32 -15.25 -2.53
CA GLU A 186 15.82 -15.81 -1.27
C GLU A 186 17.35 -15.88 -1.25
N VAL A 187 17.95 -16.40 -2.34
CA VAL A 187 19.41 -16.51 -2.48
C VAL A 187 20.06 -15.13 -2.46
N ALA A 188 19.50 -14.13 -3.15
CA ALA A 188 20.06 -12.79 -3.09
C ALA A 188 19.90 -12.10 -1.75
N GLY A 189 18.83 -12.40 -1.01
CA GLY A 189 18.68 -11.97 0.38
C GLY A 189 19.82 -12.48 1.24
N VAL A 190 20.16 -13.76 1.12
CA VAL A 190 21.30 -14.38 1.83
C VAL A 190 22.64 -13.79 1.40
N ASP A 191 22.81 -13.53 0.10
CA ASP A 191 24.04 -12.97 -0.47
C ASP A 191 24.20 -11.45 -0.23
N GLY A 192 23.20 -10.77 0.34
CA GLY A 192 23.20 -9.32 0.50
C GLY A 192 23.08 -8.55 -0.83
N LYS A 193 22.58 -9.19 -1.89
CA LYS A 193 22.42 -8.63 -3.26
C LYS A 193 21.00 -8.19 -3.56
N TYR A 194 20.23 -7.87 -2.53
CA TYR A 194 18.81 -7.53 -2.66
C TYR A 194 18.57 -6.33 -3.58
N SER A 195 19.43 -5.30 -3.53
CA SER A 195 19.31 -4.13 -4.40
C SER A 195 19.46 -4.48 -5.88
N THR A 196 20.44 -5.32 -6.22
CA THR A 196 20.69 -5.75 -7.61
C THR A 196 19.51 -6.57 -8.14
N ILE A 197 18.95 -7.47 -7.33
CA ILE A 197 17.76 -8.23 -7.72
C ILE A 197 16.55 -7.33 -7.90
N MET A 198 16.38 -6.33 -7.03
CA MET A 198 15.30 -5.36 -7.16
C MET A 198 15.42 -4.57 -8.47
N ASP A 199 16.62 -4.11 -8.81
CA ASP A 199 16.85 -3.36 -10.06
C ASP A 199 16.53 -4.22 -11.29
N SER A 200 17.04 -5.46 -11.35
CA SER A 200 16.75 -6.41 -12.43
C SER A 200 15.25 -6.75 -12.52
N LEU A 201 14.56 -6.78 -11.39
CA LEU A 201 13.14 -7.01 -11.34
C LEU A 201 12.33 -5.81 -11.84
N LEU A 202 12.69 -4.59 -11.42
CA LEU A 202 12.02 -3.36 -11.88
C LEU A 202 12.09 -3.23 -13.40
N LEU A 203 13.17 -3.69 -14.04
CA LEU A 203 13.27 -3.73 -15.50
C LEU A 203 12.15 -4.53 -16.18
N ARG A 204 11.57 -5.52 -15.49
CA ARG A 204 10.51 -6.40 -16.02
C ARG A 204 9.13 -5.79 -15.95
N PHE A 205 8.94 -4.79 -15.11
CA PHE A 205 7.68 -4.08 -15.03
C PHE A 205 7.49 -3.24 -16.29
N LYS A 206 6.30 -3.39 -16.88
CA LYS A 206 5.75 -2.47 -17.87
C LYS A 206 4.95 -1.38 -17.16
N SER A 207 4.11 -1.78 -16.22
CA SER A 207 3.27 -0.90 -15.41
C SER A 207 2.95 -1.57 -14.08
N ALA A 208 2.69 -0.76 -13.07
CA ALA A 208 2.13 -1.19 -11.80
C ALA A 208 1.18 -0.11 -11.30
N ALA A 209 0.10 -0.52 -10.65
CA ALA A 209 -0.84 0.36 -9.99
C ALA A 209 -1.58 -0.40 -8.89
N VAL A 210 -1.76 0.24 -7.75
CA VAL A 210 -2.71 -0.25 -6.74
C VAL A 210 -4.11 0.06 -7.25
N GLN A 211 -4.93 -0.97 -7.38
CA GLN A 211 -6.30 -0.88 -7.90
C GLN A 211 -7.29 -0.57 -6.78
N THR A 212 -7.12 -1.22 -5.63
CA THR A 212 -7.97 -1.04 -4.46
C THR A 212 -7.15 -1.12 -3.20
N ILE A 213 -7.58 -0.37 -2.18
CA ILE A 213 -7.17 -0.53 -0.79
C ILE A 213 -8.44 -0.57 0.04
N ALA A 214 -8.50 -1.48 1.00
CA ALA A 214 -9.57 -1.52 1.99
C ALA A 214 -8.97 -1.70 3.39
N LEU A 215 -9.18 -0.67 4.21
CA LEU A 215 -8.89 -0.65 5.63
C LEU A 215 -10.17 -0.96 6.41
N ASP A 216 -10.06 -1.84 7.39
CA ASP A 216 -11.12 -2.19 8.34
C ASP A 216 -10.48 -2.40 9.73
N PHE A 217 -11.27 -2.34 10.79
CA PHE A 217 -10.85 -2.48 12.18
C PHE A 217 -12.05 -2.86 13.05
N ASP A 218 -11.86 -3.60 14.14
CA ASP A 218 -13.00 -3.96 15.01
C ASP A 218 -13.61 -2.72 15.67
N SER A 219 -12.79 -1.86 16.25
CA SER A 219 -13.23 -0.63 16.90
C SER A 219 -12.12 0.42 17.06
N ILE A 220 -12.53 1.66 17.25
CA ILE A 220 -11.72 2.77 17.76
C ILE A 220 -11.84 2.76 19.29
N VAL A 221 -10.76 2.43 19.98
CA VAL A 221 -10.72 2.33 21.45
C VAL A 221 -10.18 3.59 22.12
N GLY A 222 -9.58 4.49 21.34
CA GLY A 222 -9.14 5.81 21.79
C GLY A 222 -9.22 6.80 20.64
N SER A 223 -9.79 7.98 20.88
CA SER A 223 -9.84 9.05 19.88
C SER A 223 -9.74 10.41 20.55
N ASP A 224 -8.95 11.31 19.98
CA ASP A 224 -8.95 12.73 20.30
C ASP A 224 -8.83 13.54 19.01
N PHE A 225 -9.63 14.61 18.92
CA PHE A 225 -9.64 15.50 17.76
C PHE A 225 -9.55 16.95 18.25
N SER A 226 -8.39 17.56 18.05
CA SER A 226 -8.09 18.91 18.49
C SER A 226 -8.00 19.85 17.28
N PHE A 227 -9.03 20.68 17.10
CA PHE A 227 -9.10 21.66 16.01
C PHE A 227 -8.47 22.99 16.46
N HIS A 228 -7.49 23.48 15.70
CA HIS A 228 -6.79 24.73 16.00
C HIS A 228 -7.50 25.99 15.47
N SER A 229 -8.75 25.84 15.03
CA SER A 229 -9.61 26.93 14.54
C SER A 229 -11.03 26.75 15.09
N SER A 230 -11.76 27.85 15.25
CA SER A 230 -13.12 27.87 15.81
C SER A 230 -14.11 28.47 14.82
N GLY A 231 -15.20 27.75 14.54
CA GLY A 231 -16.30 28.21 13.68
C GLY A 231 -17.43 27.18 13.61
N SER A 232 -18.63 27.60 13.18
CA SER A 232 -19.82 26.74 13.11
C SER A 232 -19.68 25.56 12.13
N ILE A 233 -18.86 25.74 11.08
CA ILE A 233 -18.51 24.66 10.14
C ILE A 233 -17.64 23.61 10.82
N ILE A 234 -16.74 24.02 11.73
CA ILE A 234 -15.82 23.13 12.45
C ILE A 234 -16.58 22.27 13.46
N SER A 235 -17.50 22.86 14.23
CA SER A 235 -18.32 22.09 15.18
C SER A 235 -19.17 21.00 14.50
N ALA A 236 -19.70 21.28 13.30
CA ALA A 236 -20.46 20.28 12.55
C ALA A 236 -19.60 19.12 12.03
N ILE A 237 -18.32 19.38 11.75
CA ILE A 237 -17.35 18.34 11.37
C ILE A 237 -16.96 17.51 12.61
N THR A 238 -16.76 18.14 13.77
CA THR A 238 -16.35 17.44 15.00
C THR A 238 -17.38 16.42 15.48
N ASP A 239 -18.68 16.77 15.44
CA ASP A 239 -19.76 15.89 15.91
C ASP A 239 -19.97 14.67 14.98
N ALA A 240 -19.62 14.79 13.69
CA ALA A 240 -19.82 13.73 12.69
C ALA A 240 -18.74 12.63 12.71
N VAL A 241 -17.60 12.85 13.36
CA VAL A 241 -16.42 11.95 13.30
C VAL A 241 -16.09 11.34 14.67
N SER A 242 -17.07 11.22 15.56
CA SER A 242 -16.84 10.61 16.88
C SER A 242 -16.57 9.10 16.76
N ALA A 243 -15.67 8.59 17.60
CA ALA A 243 -15.40 7.15 17.68
C ALA A 243 -16.66 6.33 17.99
N GLU A 244 -17.59 6.88 18.78
CA GLU A 244 -18.86 6.20 19.09
C GLU A 244 -19.71 5.96 17.84
N GLU A 245 -19.86 6.96 16.97
CA GLU A 245 -20.61 6.79 15.72
C GLU A 245 -19.88 5.88 14.74
N ILE A 246 -18.55 6.01 14.60
CA ILE A 246 -17.76 5.16 13.70
C ILE A 246 -17.81 3.69 14.15
N ASN A 247 -17.79 3.43 15.46
CA ASN A 247 -17.85 2.07 16.00
C ASN A 247 -19.20 1.37 15.80
N LYS A 248 -20.26 2.10 15.43
CA LYS A 248 -21.56 1.48 15.10
C LYS A 248 -21.55 0.76 13.75
N LYS A 249 -20.50 0.90 12.93
CA LYS A 249 -20.36 0.24 11.63
C LYS A 249 -21.54 0.51 10.67
N GLY A 250 -22.06 1.74 10.67
CA GLY A 250 -23.07 2.22 9.72
C GLY A 250 -22.51 3.18 8.68
N ASP A 251 -23.35 4.01 8.07
CA ASP A 251 -22.96 4.92 6.97
C ASP A 251 -21.78 5.84 7.30
N ILE A 252 -21.65 6.28 8.56
CA ILE A 252 -20.53 7.12 9.03
C ILE A 252 -19.21 6.34 8.96
N TYR A 253 -19.22 5.06 9.35
CA TYR A 253 -18.06 4.18 9.26
C TYR A 253 -17.65 3.94 7.80
N ASP A 254 -18.62 3.66 6.94
CA ASP A 254 -18.35 3.42 5.51
C ASP A 254 -17.78 4.67 4.85
N THR A 255 -18.33 5.85 5.17
CA THR A 255 -17.81 7.13 4.69
C THR A 255 -16.39 7.39 5.21
N PHE A 256 -16.14 7.16 6.50
CA PHE A 256 -14.82 7.36 7.11
C PHE A 256 -13.76 6.46 6.46
N THR A 257 -14.05 5.16 6.35
CA THR A 257 -13.10 4.20 5.77
C THR A 257 -12.93 4.39 4.27
N SER A 258 -13.99 4.71 3.52
CA SER A 258 -13.89 5.03 2.09
C SER A 258 -12.94 6.22 1.85
N ASN A 259 -13.11 7.31 2.61
CA ASN A 259 -12.24 8.48 2.50
C ASN A 259 -10.79 8.12 2.80
N ILE A 260 -10.51 7.32 3.83
CA ILE A 260 -9.16 6.86 4.14
C ILE A 260 -8.61 5.99 3.01
N ASN A 261 -9.40 5.06 2.49
CA ASN A 261 -9.01 4.16 1.41
C ASN A 261 -8.63 4.92 0.14
N ASP A 262 -9.40 5.95 -0.23
CA ASP A 262 -9.10 6.80 -1.38
C ASP A 262 -7.78 7.55 -1.20
N GLN A 263 -7.51 8.07 0.00
CA GLN A 263 -6.26 8.75 0.31
C GLN A 263 -5.06 7.80 0.30
N LEU A 264 -5.19 6.61 0.90
CA LEU A 264 -4.17 5.58 0.86
C LEU A 264 -3.88 5.14 -0.59
N LEU A 265 -4.93 4.99 -1.39
CA LEU A 265 -4.83 4.59 -2.80
C LEU A 265 -4.10 5.65 -3.63
N SER A 266 -4.46 6.93 -3.46
CA SER A 266 -3.79 8.05 -4.11
C SER A 266 -2.30 8.05 -3.76
N VAL A 267 -1.97 8.00 -2.46
CA VAL A 267 -0.57 8.09 -2.03
C VAL A 267 0.24 6.85 -2.45
N ALA A 268 -0.36 5.66 -2.46
CA ALA A 268 0.29 4.45 -2.95
C ALA A 268 0.65 4.55 -4.44
N ASN A 269 -0.29 5.05 -5.26
CA ASN A 269 -0.05 5.23 -6.70
C ASN A 269 0.92 6.39 -6.99
N ASP A 270 0.82 7.52 -6.29
CA ASP A 270 1.79 8.62 -6.39
C ASP A 270 3.21 8.16 -6.01
N TYR A 271 3.32 7.28 -5.03
CA TYR A 271 4.59 6.67 -4.68
C TYR A 271 5.12 5.80 -5.83
N ILE A 272 4.28 4.92 -6.40
CA ILE A 272 4.67 4.07 -7.54
C ILE A 272 5.15 4.95 -8.71
N ASP A 273 4.41 6.00 -9.03
CA ASP A 273 4.72 6.90 -10.14
C ASP A 273 6.02 7.67 -9.93
N SER A 274 6.31 8.08 -8.70
CA SER A 274 7.49 8.90 -8.38
C SER A 274 8.76 8.12 -8.05
N LYS A 275 8.67 6.85 -7.65
CA LYS A 275 9.81 6.07 -7.14
C LYS A 275 10.18 4.85 -7.99
N PRO A 276 9.38 3.76 -8.05
CA PRO A 276 9.74 2.60 -8.86
C PRO A 276 9.48 2.77 -10.35
N LYS A 277 8.42 3.48 -10.78
CA LYS A 277 8.07 3.62 -12.21
C LYS A 277 9.18 4.20 -13.09
N PRO A 278 9.99 5.18 -12.64
CA PRO A 278 11.16 5.62 -13.40
C PRO A 278 12.18 4.52 -13.74
N SER A 279 12.20 3.42 -13.00
CA SER A 279 13.09 2.27 -13.22
C SER A 279 12.43 1.14 -14.03
N PHE A 280 11.18 1.30 -14.45
CA PHE A 280 10.48 0.29 -15.24
C PHE A 280 11.07 0.20 -16.65
N GLY A 281 11.57 -0.99 -16.99
CA GLY A 281 12.26 -1.24 -18.26
C GLY A 281 11.38 -1.82 -19.35
N ALA A 282 10.20 -2.37 -19.00
CA ALA A 282 9.34 -3.12 -19.91
C ALA A 282 10.11 -4.21 -20.71
N THR A 283 11.07 -4.89 -20.09
CA THR A 283 11.94 -5.90 -20.72
C THR A 283 12.20 -7.10 -19.80
N CYS A 284 12.41 -8.28 -20.38
CA CYS A 284 12.78 -9.51 -19.67
C CYS A 284 14.28 -9.85 -19.79
N VAL A 285 15.02 -9.11 -20.62
CA VAL A 285 16.45 -9.32 -20.89
C VAL A 285 17.27 -8.32 -20.09
N GLU A 286 18.24 -8.83 -19.33
CA GLU A 286 19.21 -8.02 -18.58
C GLU A 286 20.38 -7.64 -19.52
N ALA A 287 20.86 -6.40 -19.43
CA ALA A 287 21.91 -5.85 -20.30
C ALA A 287 23.32 -6.25 -19.84
#